data_AF-A0AAV5Y9C6-F1
#
_entry.id   AF-A0AAV5Y9C6-F1
#
_cell.length_a   1.000
_cell.length_b   1.000
_cell.length_c   1.000
_cell.angle_alpha   90.00
_cell.angle_beta   90.00
_cell.angle_gamma   90.00
#
_symmetry.space_group_name_H-M   'P 1'
#
loop_
_entity.id
_entity.type
_entity.pdbx_description
1 polymer ?
#
loop_
_entity_poly.entity_id
_entity_poly.type
_entity_poly.pdbx_seq_one_letter_code
_entity_poly.pdbx_strand_id
1 'polypeptide(L)' 'MIPQLRDWHGRYATTGLTIVGVHSPEFFWEKPHDKVVEATGRLGIAYPVVQDNDLAIWNRWGVRAWPTTV' A
#
# COMPACT_ATOMS: atom_id res chain seq x y z
N MET A 1 -3.23 -10.94 -0.99
CA MET A 1 -3.38 -9.82 -0.04
C MET A 1 -4.29 -8.71 -0.56
N ILE A 2 -3.98 -8.03 -1.67
CA ILE A 2 -4.76 -6.84 -2.12
C ILE A 2 -6.27 -7.11 -2.31
N PRO A 3 -6.74 -8.21 -2.93
CA PRO A 3 -8.17 -8.49 -3.02
C PRO A 3 -8.87 -8.59 -1.66
N GLN A 4 -8.19 -9.15 -0.65
CA GLN A 4 -8.71 -9.27 0.71
C GLN A 4 -8.79 -7.91 1.40
N LEU A 5 -7.74 -7.07 1.26
CA LEU A 5 -7.74 -5.72 1.83
C LEU A 5 -8.80 -4.82 1.18
N ARG A 6 -9.08 -4.99 -0.11
CA ARG A 6 -10.18 -4.30 -0.80
C ARG A 6 -11.54 -4.67 -0.24
N ASP A 7 -11.79 -5.96 -0.03
CA ASP A 7 -13.03 -6.45 0.58
C ASP A 7 -13.18 -5.90 2.01
N TRP A 8 -12.12 -5.94 2.82
CA TRP A 8 -12.13 -5.39 4.18
C TRP A 8 -12.36 -3.89 4.21
N HIS A 9 -11.72 -3.14 3.31
CA HIS A 9 -11.96 -1.70 3.19
C HIS A 9 -13.44 -1.43 2.85
N GLY A 10 -14.01 -2.16 1.89
CA GLY A 10 -15.43 -2.02 1.52
C GLY A 10 -16.39 -2.34 2.66
N ARG A 11 -16.07 -3.33 3.51
CA ARG A 11 -16.91 -3.75 4.63
C ARG A 11 -16.80 -2.87 5.86
N TYR A 12 -15.59 -2.38 6.16
CA TYR A 12 -15.27 -1.86 7.50
C TYR A 12 -14.77 -0.42 7.53
N ALA A 13 -14.57 0.24 6.38
CA ALA A 13 -14.12 1.64 6.35
C ALA A 13 -15.06 2.59 7.11
N THR A 14 -16.37 2.35 7.00
CA THR A 14 -17.41 3.15 7.69
C THR A 14 -17.64 2.74 9.13
N THR A 15 -17.07 1.61 9.56
CA THR A 15 -17.24 1.06 10.93
C THR A 15 -15.95 1.16 11.75
N GLY A 16 -14.99 1.98 11.31
CA GLY A 16 -13.80 2.34 12.08
C GLY A 16 -12.48 1.69 11.64
N LEU A 17 -12.48 0.79 10.63
CA LEU A 17 -11.23 0.25 10.10
C LEU A 17 -10.59 1.23 9.11
N THR A 18 -9.39 1.68 9.41
CA THR A 18 -8.56 2.44 8.46
C THR A 18 -7.42 1.57 7.94
N ILE A 19 -7.31 1.44 6.62
CA ILE A 19 -6.20 0.77 5.95
C ILE A 19 -5.33 1.84 5.30
N VAL A 20 -4.01 1.74 5.47
CA VAL A 20 -3.04 2.58 4.76
C VAL A 20 -2.05 1.66 4.06
N GLY A 21 -1.97 1.74 2.73
CA GLY A 21 -0.94 1.05 1.98
C GLY A 21 0.37 1.82 2.04
N VAL A 22 1.46 1.15 2.41
CA VAL A 22 2.81 1.73 2.29
C VAL A 22 3.46 1.08 1.08
N HIS A 23 3.53 1.82 -0.04
CA HIS A 23 4.22 1.38 -1.24
C HIS A 23 5.72 1.65 -1.08
N SER A 24 6.43 0.63 -0.60
CA SER A 24 7.89 0.61 -0.50
C SER A 24 8.42 -0.16 -1.73
N PRO A 25 9.03 0.51 -2.73
CA PRO A 25 9.38 -0.11 -4.00
C PRO A 25 10.55 -1.08 -3.88
N GLU A 26 10.45 -2.23 -4.53
CA GLU A 26 11.55 -3.19 -4.68
C GLU A 26 12.51 -2.73 -5.78
N PHE A 27 11.96 -2.11 -6.84
CA PHE A 27 12.73 -1.69 -8.00
C PHE A 27 12.59 -0.20 -8.32
N PHE A 28 13.59 0.37 -9.00
CA PHE A 28 13.60 1.80 -9.31
C PHE A 28 12.44 2.25 -10.22
N TRP A 29 11.93 1.37 -11.09
CA TRP A 29 10.82 1.68 -11.99
C TRP A 29 9.45 1.71 -11.29
N GLU A 30 9.38 1.31 -10.03
CA GLU A 30 8.17 1.40 -9.19
C GLU A 30 8.09 2.72 -8.41
N LYS A 31 9.18 3.52 -8.43
CA LYS A 31 9.27 4.83 -7.77
C LYS A 31 8.48 5.96 -8.44
N PRO A 32 8.28 6.01 -9.77
CA PRO A 32 7.52 7.09 -10.39
C PRO A 32 6.07 7.13 -9.89
N HIS A 33 5.59 8.32 -9.53
CA HIS A 33 4.26 8.50 -8.94
C HIS A 33 3.13 8.04 -9.85
N ASP A 34 3.23 8.31 -11.15
CA ASP A 34 2.29 7.89 -12.18
C ASP A 34 2.15 6.37 -12.24
N LYS A 35 3.25 5.62 -12.06
CA LYS A 35 3.22 4.15 -11.99
C LYS A 35 2.49 3.63 -10.77
N VAL A 36 2.66 4.29 -9.63
CA VAL A 36 1.92 3.93 -8.40
C VAL A 36 0.43 4.23 -8.58
N VAL A 37 0.07 5.39 -9.13
CA VAL A 37 -1.33 5.76 -9.40
C VAL A 37 -1.99 4.82 -10.42
N GLU A 38 -1.29 4.47 -11.50
CA GLU A 38 -1.77 3.51 -12.49
C GLU A 38 -2.02 2.13 -11.84
N ALA A 39 -1.07 1.67 -11.02
CA ALA A 39 -1.19 0.39 -10.32
C ALA A 39 -2.33 0.37 -9.30
N THR A 40 -2.51 1.43 -8.50
CA THR A 40 -3.62 1.49 -7.52
C THR A 40 -4.97 1.48 -8.23
N GLY A 41 -5.11 2.21 -9.34
CA GLY A 41 -6.30 2.19 -10.19
C GLY A 41 -6.58 0.80 -10.76
N ARG A 42 -5.59 0.19 -11.41
CA ARG A 42 -5.70 -1.16 -11.99
C ARG A 42 -6.04 -2.23 -10.97
N LEU A 43 -5.51 -2.11 -9.75
CA LEU A 43 -5.75 -3.05 -8.66
C LEU A 43 -7.05 -2.78 -7.90
N GLY A 44 -7.71 -1.64 -8.12
CA GLY A 44 -8.94 -1.24 -7.45
C GLY A 44 -8.73 -0.88 -5.97
N ILE A 45 -7.58 -0.27 -5.65
CA ILE A 45 -7.24 0.19 -4.30
C ILE A 45 -7.91 1.53 -4.05
N ALA A 46 -8.86 1.56 -3.11
CA ALA A 46 -9.59 2.78 -2.72
C ALA A 46 -9.13 3.36 -1.37
N TYR A 47 -8.36 2.60 -0.58
CA TYR A 47 -7.76 3.09 0.64
C TYR A 47 -6.51 3.94 0.35
N PRO A 48 -6.13 4.87 1.25
CA PRO A 48 -4.95 5.72 1.07
C PRO A 48 -3.66 4.90 0.87
N VAL A 49 -2.79 5.39 -0.01
CA VAL A 49 -1.46 4.81 -0.26
C VAL A 49 -0.40 5.89 -0.11
N VAL A 50 0.57 5.64 0.78
CA VAL A 50 1.80 6.43 0.89
C VAL A 50 2.88 5.79 0.03
N GLN A 51 3.62 6.63 -0.69
CA GLN A 51 4.76 6.22 -1.48
C GLN A 51 6.06 6.41 -0.69
N ASP A 52 6.68 5.30 -0.28
CA ASP A 52 7.86 5.25 0.59
C ASP A 52 9.12 4.95 -0.23
N ASN A 53 9.43 5.83 -1.19
CA ASN A 53 10.48 5.63 -2.19
C ASN A 53 11.90 5.46 -1.63
N ASP A 54 12.13 5.94 -0.40
CA ASP A 54 13.42 5.89 0.28
C ASP A 54 13.44 4.82 1.40
N LEU A 55 12.42 3.97 1.44
CA LEU A 55 12.25 2.91 2.46
C LEU A 55 12.30 3.47 3.90
N ALA A 56 11.90 4.72 4.11
CA ALA A 56 11.99 5.38 5.40
C ALA A 56 11.00 4.78 6.41
N ILE A 57 9.76 4.54 5.97
CA ILE A 57 8.74 3.87 6.80
C ILE A 57 9.11 2.40 6.95
N TRP A 58 9.46 1.73 5.86
CA TRP A 58 9.91 0.34 5.85
C TRP A 58 11.01 0.05 6.90
N ASN A 59 12.07 0.85 6.87
CA ASN A 59 13.20 0.72 7.78
C ASN A 59 12.81 1.05 9.22
N ARG A 60 11.98 2.08 9.44
CA ARG A 60 11.53 2.46 10.79
C ARG A 60 10.67 1.38 11.45
N TRP A 61 9.90 0.64 10.66
CA TRP A 61 9.09 -0.49 11.12
C TRP A 61 9.84 -1.82 11.14
N GLY A 62 11.11 -1.84 10.73
CA GLY A 62 11.94 -3.05 10.74
C GLY A 62 11.44 -4.16 9.82
N VAL A 63 10.69 -3.80 8.77
CA VAL A 63 10.12 -4.76 7.82
C VAL A 63 11.23 -5.42 6.99
N ARG A 64 11.08 -6.70 6.67
CA ARG A 64 12.10 -7.49 5.93
C ARG A 64 11.54 -8.33 4.78
N ALA A 65 10.22 -8.28 4.54
CA ALA A 65 9.58 -9.07 3.51
C ALA A 65 8.35 -8.37 2.95
N TRP A 66 8.18 -8.42 1.63
CA TRP A 66 6.92 -8.10 0.99
C TRP A 66 6.07 -9.39 0.87
N PRO A 67 4.75 -9.35 1.12
CA PRO A 67 4.05 -8.31 1.86
C PRO A 67 4.22 -8.48 3.38
N THR A 68 4.11 -7.36 4.12
CA THR A 68 3.99 -7.35 5.59
C THR A 68 2.81 -6.47 5.99
N THR A 69 2.03 -6.91 6.98
CA THR A 69 0.97 -6.13 7.64
C THR A 69 1.36 -5.98 9.11
N VAL A 70 1.14 -4.80 9.69
CA VAL A 70 1.45 -4.49 11.09
C VAL A 70 0.22 -3.99 11.83
#